data_AF-A0A447TE71-F1
#
_entry.id   AF-A0A447TE71-F1
#
_cell.length_a   1.000
_cell.length_b   1.000
_cell.length_c   1.000
_cell.angle_alpha   90.00
_cell.angle_beta   90.00
_cell.angle_gamma   90.00
#
_symmetry.space_group_name_H-M   'P 1'
#
loop_
_entity.id
_entity.type
_entity.pdbx_description
1 polymer ?
#
loop_
_entity_poly.entity_id
_entity_poly.type
_entity_poly.pdbx_seq_one_letter_code
_entity_poly.pdbx_strand_id
1 'polypeptide(L)'
;MIVSPRRVGVFAETERELTLDEQLARLSPCDLVLLEGQKSLPVPKLEVFRPALGKPARYPDDSNVIAVACDAPLQAGIPVLDLNDADAVAHFIAGWLADTR
;
A
#
# COMPACT_ATOMS: atom_id res chain seq x y z
N MET A 1 -11.33 -19.23 8.43
CA MET A 1 -11.13 -18.04 9.29
C MET A 1 -9.95 -18.31 10.21
N ILE A 2 -8.89 -17.52 10.12
CA ILE A 2 -7.78 -17.56 11.10
C ILE A 2 -8.13 -16.55 12.19
N VAL A 3 -8.20 -16.99 13.44
CA VAL A 3 -8.49 -16.09 14.58
C VAL A 3 -7.23 -16.00 15.46
N SER A 4 -6.86 -14.77 15.80
CA SER A 4 -5.89 -14.45 16.85
C SER A 4 -6.57 -13.55 17.88
N PRO A 5 -6.00 -13.34 19.08
CA PRO A 5 -6.64 -12.55 20.14
C PRO A 5 -7.07 -11.14 19.74
N ARG A 6 -6.49 -10.58 18.67
CA ARG A 6 -6.77 -9.22 18.18
C ARG A 6 -6.85 -9.08 16.66
N ARG A 7 -6.90 -10.19 15.91
CA ARG A 7 -6.89 -10.17 14.43
C ARG A 7 -7.73 -11.31 13.88
N VAL A 8 -8.39 -11.06 12.75
CA VAL A 8 -9.10 -12.05 11.96
C VAL A 8 -8.53 -12.07 10.54
N GLY A 9 -8.34 -13.28 10.00
CA GLY A 9 -8.08 -13.52 8.58
C GLY A 9 -9.30 -14.13 7.92
N VAL A 10 -9.82 -13.47 6.88
CA VAL A 10 -10.97 -13.91 6.09
C VAL A 10 -10.48 -14.44 4.75
N PHE A 11 -10.82 -15.68 4.44
CA PHE A 11 -10.63 -16.29 3.13
C PHE A 11 -11.98 -16.86 2.72
N ALA A 12 -12.44 -16.49 1.53
CA ALA A 12 -13.73 -16.89 1.02
C ALA A 12 -13.63 -17.08 -0.50
N GLU A 13 -14.26 -18.13 -1.00
CA GLU A 13 -14.51 -18.27 -2.43
C GLU A 13 -15.61 -17.29 -2.85
N THR A 14 -15.52 -16.84 -4.10
CA THR A 14 -16.45 -15.86 -4.69
C THR A 14 -16.93 -16.40 -6.02
N GLU A 15 -18.24 -16.31 -6.29
CA GLU A 15 -18.82 -16.80 -7.56
C GLU A 15 -18.35 -16.01 -8.78
N ARG A 16 -17.90 -14.77 -8.56
CA ARG A 16 -17.28 -13.90 -9.57
C ARG A 16 -16.20 -13.04 -8.92
N GLU A 17 -15.38 -12.41 -9.75
CA GLU A 17 -14.50 -11.35 -9.32
C GLU A 17 -15.29 -10.18 -8.70
N LEU A 18 -14.86 -9.74 -7.52
CA LEU A 18 -15.48 -8.65 -6.78
C LEU A 18 -14.84 -7.31 -7.16
N THR A 19 -15.64 -6.26 -7.24
CA THR A 19 -15.10 -4.90 -7.37
C THR A 19 -14.33 -4.51 -6.10
N LEU A 20 -13.49 -3.47 -6.18
CA LEU A 20 -12.79 -2.97 -5.00
C LEU A 20 -13.77 -2.58 -3.89
N ASP A 21 -14.85 -1.88 -4.23
CA ASP A 21 -15.87 -1.46 -3.25
C ASP A 21 -16.54 -2.66 -2.56
N GLU A 22 -16.81 -3.73 -3.30
CA GLU A 22 -17.37 -4.97 -2.75
C GLU A 22 -16.38 -5.70 -1.83
N GLN A 23 -15.09 -5.62 -2.13
CA GLN A 23 -14.03 -6.15 -1.26
C GLN A 23 -13.92 -5.33 0.02
N LEU A 24 -13.89 -3.99 -0.09
CA LEU A 24 -13.78 -3.06 1.04
C LEU A 24 -14.99 -3.17 1.98
N ALA A 25 -16.20 -3.32 1.44
CA ALA A 25 -17.42 -3.48 2.23
C ALA A 25 -17.38 -4.70 3.18
N ARG A 26 -16.57 -5.72 2.87
CA ARG A 26 -16.39 -6.92 3.72
C ARG A 26 -15.43 -6.69 4.89
N LEU A 27 -14.65 -5.61 4.88
CA LEU A 27 -13.68 -5.27 5.92
C LEU A 27 -14.22 -4.25 6.93
N SER A 28 -15.35 -3.60 6.65
CA SER A 28 -15.90 -2.53 7.49
C SER A 28 -16.39 -3.00 8.87
N PRO A 29 -16.19 -2.19 9.93
CA PRO A 29 -15.53 -0.87 9.94
C PRO A 29 -14.00 -0.94 10.07
N CYS A 30 -13.28 -0.12 9.31
CA CYS A 30 -11.81 0.02 9.35
C CYS A 30 -11.38 1.49 9.14
N ASP A 31 -10.31 1.92 9.84
CA ASP A 31 -9.68 3.23 9.65
C ASP A 31 -8.70 3.28 8.47
N LEU A 32 -8.12 2.14 8.12
CA LEU A 32 -7.09 1.96 7.09
C LEU A 32 -7.22 0.56 6.49
N VAL A 33 -7.11 0.47 5.16
CA VAL A 33 -6.98 -0.80 4.44
C VAL A 33 -5.65 -0.79 3.70
N LEU A 34 -4.81 -1.80 3.96
CA LEU A 34 -3.57 -2.02 3.22
C LEU A 34 -3.83 -3.02 2.09
N LEU A 35 -3.58 -2.57 0.86
CA LEU A 35 -3.69 -3.40 -0.35
C LEU A 35 -2.29 -3.76 -0.82
N GLU A 36 -2.02 -5.06 -0.95
CA GLU A 36 -0.83 -5.57 -1.61
C GLU A 36 -1.20 -6.07 -3.01
N GLY A 37 -0.56 -5.51 -4.05
CA GLY A 37 -0.83 -5.87 -5.44
C GLY A 37 -1.74 -4.87 -6.15
N GLN A 38 -2.48 -5.34 -7.17
CA GLN A 38 -3.39 -4.54 -8.00
C GLN A 38 -2.84 -3.18 -8.45
N LYS A 39 -1.65 -3.21 -9.07
CA LYS A 39 -0.87 -2.01 -9.42
C LYS A 39 -1.57 -1.00 -10.34
N SER A 40 -2.67 -1.38 -10.99
CA SER A 40 -3.45 -0.54 -11.90
C SER A 40 -4.58 0.24 -11.23
N LEU A 41 -4.92 -0.05 -9.96
CA LEU A 41 -6.01 0.65 -9.29
C LEU A 41 -5.66 2.13 -9.09
N PRO A 42 -6.61 3.06 -9.31
CA PRO A 42 -6.40 4.50 -9.11
C PRO A 42 -6.59 4.87 -7.62
N VAL A 43 -5.81 4.25 -6.75
CA VAL A 43 -5.78 4.50 -5.30
C VAL A 43 -4.39 4.95 -4.87
N PRO A 44 -4.23 5.71 -3.76
CA PRO A 44 -2.93 6.09 -3.23
C PRO A 44 -2.02 4.88 -3.00
N LYS A 45 -0.76 4.97 -3.45
CA LYS A 45 0.20 3.86 -3.40
C LYS A 45 1.50 4.28 -2.75
N LEU A 46 2.06 3.40 -1.94
CA LEU A 46 3.46 3.44 -1.57
C LEU A 46 4.19 2.42 -2.45
N GLU A 47 5.07 2.89 -3.32
CA GLU A 47 5.85 1.99 -4.19
C GLU A 47 7.03 1.41 -3.40
N VAL A 48 7.14 0.08 -3.36
CA VAL A 48 8.37 -0.59 -2.93
C VAL A 48 9.27 -0.75 -4.16
N PHE A 49 10.33 0.02 -4.23
CA PHE A 49 11.28 0.02 -5.35
C PHE A 49 12.63 -0.55 -4.91
N ARG A 50 13.11 -1.59 -5.61
CA ARG A 50 14.43 -2.19 -5.37
C ARG A 50 15.24 -2.15 -6.67
N PRO A 51 16.17 -1.20 -6.83
CA PRO A 51 16.96 -1.06 -8.05
C PRO A 51 17.69 -2.35 -8.47
N ALA A 52 18.14 -3.14 -7.49
CA ALA A 52 18.82 -4.41 -7.72
C ALA A 52 18.01 -5.45 -8.54
N LEU A 53 16.67 -5.31 -8.59
CA LEU A 53 15.81 -6.19 -9.38
C LEU A 53 15.76 -5.81 -10.87
N GLY A 54 16.39 -4.71 -11.28
CA GLY A 54 16.48 -4.28 -12.69
C GLY A 54 15.13 -3.91 -13.32
N LYS A 55 14.10 -3.67 -12.52
CA LYS A 55 12.78 -3.22 -12.98
C LYS A 55 12.72 -1.70 -12.91
N PRO A 56 12.03 -1.01 -13.85
CA PRO A 56 11.83 0.43 -13.75
C PRO A 56 10.91 0.76 -12.57
N ALA A 57 11.14 1.92 -11.96
CA ALA A 57 10.22 2.50 -10.98
C ALA A 57 8.92 2.95 -11.66
N ARG A 58 7.80 2.91 -10.94
CA ARG A 58 6.48 3.28 -11.46
C ARG A 58 6.08 4.71 -11.11
N TYR A 59 6.61 5.26 -10.02
CA TYR A 59 6.30 6.62 -9.58
C TYR A 59 6.47 7.72 -10.65
N PRO A 60 7.36 7.62 -11.66
CA PRO A 60 7.45 8.65 -12.69
C PRO A 60 6.18 8.74 -13.54
N ASP A 61 5.46 7.64 -13.71
CA ASP A 61 4.31 7.51 -14.63
C ASP A 61 2.97 7.25 -13.91
N ASP A 62 2.97 7.02 -12.59
CA ASP A 62 1.77 6.80 -11.78
C ASP A 62 1.62 7.90 -10.72
N SER A 63 0.76 8.86 -11.01
CA SER A 63 0.46 10.00 -10.12
C SER A 63 -0.20 9.61 -8.80
N ASN A 64 -0.64 8.36 -8.65
CA ASN A 64 -1.16 7.88 -7.38
C ASN A 64 -0.06 7.38 -6.44
N VAL A 65 1.20 7.29 -6.89
CA VAL A 65 2.32 6.93 -6.02
C VAL A 65 2.68 8.15 -5.15
N ILE A 66 2.32 8.08 -3.87
CA ILE A 66 2.50 9.18 -2.91
C ILE A 66 3.88 9.16 -2.24
N ALA A 67 4.57 8.01 -2.26
CA ALA A 67 5.92 7.83 -1.75
C ALA A 67 6.55 6.57 -2.33
N VAL A 68 7.88 6.50 -2.31
CA VAL A 68 8.66 5.32 -2.70
C VAL A 68 9.50 4.87 -1.51
N ALA A 69 9.38 3.61 -1.10
CA ALA A 69 10.31 2.97 -0.20
C ALA A 69 11.41 2.27 -1.02
N CYS A 70 12.66 2.68 -0.81
CA CYS A 70 13.82 2.21 -1.57
C CYS A 70 14.94 1.74 -0.64
N ASP A 71 15.67 0.69 -1.04
CA ASP A 71 16.83 0.13 -0.31
C ASP A 71 18.18 0.65 -0.85
N ALA A 72 18.16 1.68 -1.68
CA ALA A 72 19.33 2.34 -2.23
C ALA A 72 19.11 3.86 -2.36
N PRO A 73 20.18 4.67 -2.46
CA PRO A 73 20.06 6.10 -2.72
C PRO A 73 19.22 6.36 -3.97
N LEU A 74 18.14 7.12 -3.80
CA LEU A 74 17.19 7.44 -4.86
C LEU A 74 16.85 8.93 -4.79
N GLN A 75 16.98 9.63 -5.90
CA GLN A 75 16.46 10.98 -6.06
C GLN A 75 15.11 10.88 -6.78
N ALA A 76 14.04 11.30 -6.11
CA ALA A 76 12.69 11.34 -6.67
C ALA A 76 12.04 12.69 -6.37
N GLY A 77 11.06 13.08 -7.19
CA GLY A 77 10.24 14.28 -6.97
C GLY A 77 9.15 14.09 -5.89
N ILE A 78 9.13 12.93 -5.24
CA ILE A 78 8.19 12.54 -4.18
C ILE A 78 8.98 11.99 -2.98
N PRO A 79 8.37 11.88 -1.79
CA PRO A 79 9.04 11.32 -0.62
C PRO A 79 9.69 9.96 -0.89
N VAL A 80 10.96 9.83 -0.48
CA VAL A 80 11.72 8.59 -0.50
C VAL A 80 11.92 8.13 0.94
N LEU A 81 11.47 6.92 1.25
CA LEU A 81 11.56 6.29 2.56
C LEU A 81 12.62 5.19 2.52
N ASP A 82 13.33 4.96 3.63
CA ASP A 82 14.18 3.79 3.75
C ASP A 82 13.30 2.54 3.85
N LEU A 83 13.45 1.64 2.87
CA LEU A 83 12.70 0.39 2.82
C LEU A 83 12.95 -0.53 4.01
N ASN A 84 14.07 -0.35 4.71
CA ASN A 84 14.42 -1.14 5.90
C ASN A 84 13.99 -0.47 7.20
N ASP A 85 13.39 0.73 7.16
CA ASP A 85 12.84 1.42 8.32
C ASP A 85 11.30 1.35 8.32
N ALA A 86 10.78 0.26 8.89
CA ALA A 86 9.35 0.03 8.97
C ALA A 86 8.62 1.09 9.83
N ASP A 87 9.28 1.66 10.84
CA ASP A 87 8.69 2.67 11.72
C ASP A 87 8.53 4.00 10.98
N ALA A 88 9.53 4.41 10.19
CA ALA A 88 9.43 5.58 9.33
C ALA A 88 8.31 5.43 8.28
N VAL A 89 8.18 4.24 7.67
CA VAL A 89 7.09 3.94 6.74
C VAL A 89 5.72 4.03 7.43
N ALA A 90 5.59 3.44 8.61
CA ALA A 90 4.34 3.50 9.38
C ALA A 90 3.99 4.95 9.79
N HIS A 91 4.99 5.74 10.20
CA HIS A 91 4.80 7.14 10.56
C HIS A 91 4.35 7.99 9.36
N PHE A 92 4.96 7.76 8.19
CA PHE A 92 4.52 8.40 6.94
C PHE A 92 3.07 8.07 6.62
N ILE A 93 2.66 6.79 6.69
CA ILE A 93 1.28 6.36 6.42
C ILE A 93 0.31 7.01 7.41
N ALA A 94 0.66 7.06 8.70
CA ALA A 94 -0.18 7.67 9.73
C ALA A 94 -0.35 9.18 9.52
N GLY A 95 0.73 9.90 9.18
CA GLY A 95 0.68 11.33 8.85
C GLY A 95 -0.18 11.60 7.62
N TRP A 96 0.05 10.85 6.54
CA TRP A 96 -0.75 10.94 5.31
C TRP A 96 -2.25 10.69 5.56
N LEU A 97 -2.59 9.69 6.39
CA LEU A 97 -3.98 9.39 6.74
C LEU A 97 -4.63 10.52 7.55
N ALA A 98 -3.88 11.18 8.42
CA ALA A 98 -4.37 12.31 9.21
C ALA A 98 -4.63 13.55 8.34
N ASP A 99 -3.78 13.82 7.34
CA ASP A 99 -3.90 14.97 6.44
C ASP A 99 -5.01 14.80 5.38
N THR A 100 -5.43 13.56 5.12
CA THR A 100 -6.45 13.22 4.10
C THR A 100 -7.87 13.10 4.69
N ARG A 101 -8.02 13.24 6.01
CA ARG A 101 -9.31 13.26 6.72
C ARG A 101 -9.87 14.68 6.81
#